data_AF-K1TKT1-F1
#
_entry.id   AF-K1TKT1-F1
#
_cell.length_a   1.000
_cell.length_b   1.000
_cell.length_c   1.000
_cell.angle_alpha   90.00
_cell.angle_beta   90.00
_cell.angle_gamma   90.00
#
_symmetry.space_group_name_H-M   'P 1'
#
loop_
_entity.id
_entity.type
_entity.pdbx_description
1 polymer ?
#
loop_
_entity_poly.entity_id
_entity_poly.type
_entity_poly.pdbx_seq_one_letter_code
_entity_poly.pdbx_strand_id
1 'polypeptide(L)'
;TSEWLKGFEVYLRSRGCSWNTVSTYLRTFRAVYNRAVDLHRAPYVPHLFRSVYTGTRADHKRALCDDDMKKVFCKLSQSSGVSPNMRRAQELFILMFSLRGIPFVDLTYLRKSDLRDNVITYRRRKTGRPLSVTLTPEAMILVKKYMNRDSSSPYLFPFLESREGTKEAYREYQLALRSFNQQLM
;
A
#
# COMPACT_ATOMS: atom_id res chain seq x y z
N THR A 1 23.72 -11.89 -23.76
CA THR A 1 23.61 -13.35 -23.95
C THR A 1 23.00 -14.00 -22.70
N SER A 2 22.63 -15.28 -22.75
CA SER A 2 22.11 -16.02 -21.58
C SER A 2 23.12 -16.06 -20.43
N GLU A 3 24.40 -16.23 -20.73
CA GLU A 3 25.50 -16.22 -19.75
C GLU A 3 25.60 -14.89 -19.01
N TRP A 4 25.52 -13.77 -19.74
CA TRP A 4 25.53 -12.45 -19.12
C TRP A 4 24.36 -12.26 -18.17
N LEU A 5 23.15 -12.70 -18.55
CA LEU A 5 21.97 -12.65 -17.68
C LEU A 5 22.18 -13.48 -16.41
N LYS A 6 22.80 -14.65 -16.53
CA LYS A 6 23.14 -15.48 -15.37
C LYS A 6 24.18 -14.81 -14.48
N GLY A 7 25.19 -14.17 -15.06
CA GLY A 7 26.16 -13.36 -14.34
C GLY A 7 25.50 -12.21 -13.58
N PHE A 8 24.53 -11.52 -14.20
CA PHE A 8 23.77 -10.46 -13.54
C PHE A 8 22.90 -10.96 -12.38
N GLU A 9 22.26 -12.12 -12.53
CA GLU A 9 21.56 -12.79 -11.42
C GLU A 9 22.50 -13.07 -10.25
N VAL A 10 23.66 -13.69 -10.52
CA VAL A 10 24.67 -14.03 -9.51
C VAL A 10 25.18 -12.76 -8.82
N TYR A 11 25.44 -11.69 -9.57
CA TYR A 11 25.83 -10.39 -9.04
C TYR A 11 24.77 -9.80 -8.09
N LEU A 12 23.49 -9.84 -8.46
CA LEU A 12 22.43 -9.35 -7.57
C LEU A 12 22.34 -10.20 -6.29
N ARG A 13 22.53 -11.52 -6.41
CA ARG A 13 22.57 -12.42 -5.25
C ARG A 13 23.77 -12.16 -4.35
N SER A 14 24.96 -11.90 -4.89
CA SER A 14 26.16 -11.58 -4.10
C SER A 14 26.03 -10.23 -3.37
N ARG A 15 25.21 -9.31 -3.90
CA ARG A 15 24.79 -8.06 -3.25
C ARG A 15 23.75 -8.24 -2.12
N GLY A 16 23.37 -9.47 -1.79
CA GLY A 16 22.38 -9.77 -0.75
C GLY A 16 20.93 -9.50 -1.16
N CYS A 17 20.64 -9.27 -2.44
CA CYS A 17 19.26 -9.04 -2.89
C CYS A 17 18.41 -10.31 -2.73
N SER A 18 17.18 -10.14 -2.22
CA SER A 18 16.19 -11.22 -2.14
C SER A 18 15.87 -11.79 -3.53
N TRP A 19 15.40 -13.04 -3.60
CA TRP A 19 14.96 -13.64 -4.87
C TRP A 19 13.84 -12.84 -5.56
N ASN A 20 12.96 -12.20 -4.79
CA ASN A 20 11.92 -11.32 -5.33
C ASN A 20 12.51 -10.04 -5.94
N THR A 21 13.53 -9.46 -5.30
CA THR A 21 14.28 -8.32 -5.84
C THR A 21 14.95 -8.71 -7.15
N VAL A 22 15.71 -9.82 -7.16
CA VAL A 22 16.38 -10.36 -8.35
C VAL A 22 15.39 -10.59 -9.50
N SER A 23 14.28 -11.29 -9.23
CA SER A 23 13.22 -11.54 -10.21
C SER A 23 12.60 -10.25 -10.75
N THR A 24 12.47 -9.22 -9.91
CA THR A 24 11.95 -7.90 -10.35
C THR A 24 12.88 -7.26 -11.37
N TYR A 25 14.19 -7.22 -11.12
CA TYR A 25 15.17 -6.71 -12.09
C TYR A 25 15.14 -7.50 -13.40
N LEU A 26 15.16 -8.84 -13.33
CA LEU A 26 15.20 -9.69 -14.51
C LEU A 26 13.90 -9.62 -15.34
N ARG A 27 12.72 -9.54 -14.70
CA ARG A 27 11.44 -9.34 -15.40
C ARG A 27 11.36 -7.97 -16.06
N THR A 28 11.86 -6.92 -15.40
CA THR A 28 11.96 -5.58 -16.00
C THR A 28 12.89 -5.60 -17.21
N PHE A 29 14.07 -6.22 -17.10
CA PHE A 29 15.00 -6.34 -18.22
C PHE A 29 14.41 -7.16 -19.38
N ARG A 30 13.68 -8.24 -19.08
CA ARG A 30 12.93 -9.02 -20.08
C ARG A 30 11.88 -8.18 -20.80
N ALA A 31 11.14 -7.34 -20.08
CA ALA A 31 10.16 -6.45 -20.67
C ALA A 31 10.80 -5.42 -21.61
N VAL A 32 11.91 -4.79 -21.20
CA VAL A 32 12.68 -3.86 -22.04
C VAL A 32 13.23 -4.55 -23.28
N TYR A 33 13.81 -5.74 -23.13
CA TYR A 33 14.30 -6.54 -24.25
C TYR A 33 13.19 -6.88 -25.24
N ASN A 34 12.06 -7.42 -24.76
CA ASN A 34 10.92 -7.76 -25.61
C ASN A 34 10.41 -6.53 -26.36
N ARG A 35 10.31 -5.38 -25.68
CA ARG A 35 9.93 -4.10 -26.32
C ARG A 35 10.92 -3.68 -27.41
N ALA A 36 12.22 -3.89 -27.21
CA ALA A 36 13.24 -3.60 -28.22
C ALA A 36 13.14 -4.56 -29.43
N VAL A 37 12.81 -5.82 -29.21
CA VAL A 37 12.53 -6.80 -30.28
C VAL A 37 11.30 -6.38 -31.10
N ASP A 38 10.21 -6.02 -30.44
CA ASP A 38 8.96 -5.56 -31.09
C ASP A 38 9.19 -4.30 -31.95
N LEU A 39 10.14 -3.44 -31.55
CA LEU A 39 10.54 -2.23 -32.27
C LEU A 39 11.66 -2.48 -33.29
N HIS A 40 12.04 -3.73 -33.53
CA HIS A 40 13.14 -4.14 -34.42
C HIS A 40 14.49 -3.49 -34.09
N ARG A 41 14.71 -3.14 -32.81
CA ARG A 41 15.98 -2.59 -32.28
C ARG A 41 16.90 -3.67 -31.71
N ALA A 42 16.40 -4.89 -31.54
CA ALA A 42 17.17 -6.05 -31.10
C ALA A 42 16.67 -7.32 -31.82
N PRO A 43 17.55 -8.29 -32.10
CA PRO A 43 17.14 -9.57 -32.65
C PRO A 43 16.40 -10.42 -31.60
N TYR A 44 15.44 -11.20 -32.06
CA TYR A 44 14.77 -12.20 -31.22
C TYR A 44 15.72 -13.37 -30.93
N VAL A 45 15.87 -13.69 -29.64
CA VAL A 45 16.69 -14.81 -29.15
C VAL A 45 15.78 -15.75 -28.35
N PRO A 46 15.48 -16.95 -28.87
CA PRO A 46 14.67 -17.94 -28.18
C PRO A 46 15.22 -18.25 -26.78
N HIS A 47 14.33 -18.35 -25.80
CA HIS A 47 14.65 -18.77 -24.43
C HIS A 47 15.75 -17.96 -23.70
N LEU A 48 16.03 -16.72 -24.13
CA LEU A 48 17.10 -15.88 -23.57
C LEU A 48 17.07 -15.76 -22.03
N PHE A 49 15.89 -15.73 -21.42
CA PHE A 49 15.70 -15.59 -19.97
C PHE A 49 15.41 -16.93 -19.24
N ARG A 50 15.55 -18.08 -19.91
CA ARG A 50 15.17 -19.40 -19.32
C ARG A 50 16.08 -19.83 -18.18
N SER A 51 17.34 -19.42 -18.18
CA SER A 51 18.38 -19.81 -17.21
C SER A 51 18.37 -18.98 -15.91
N VAL A 52 17.52 -17.96 -15.86
CA VAL A 52 17.45 -17.00 -14.75
C VAL A 52 16.09 -17.03 -14.05
N TYR A 53 16.08 -16.71 -12.78
CA TYR A 53 14.93 -16.72 -11.91
C TYR A 53 14.03 -15.51 -12.17
N THR A 54 12.87 -15.76 -12.78
CA THR A 54 11.81 -14.75 -12.97
C THR A 54 10.54 -15.08 -12.17
N GLY A 55 10.65 -15.94 -11.15
CA GLY A 55 9.52 -16.37 -10.30
C GLY A 55 9.21 -15.40 -9.16
N THR A 56 8.19 -15.71 -8.35
CA THR A 56 7.86 -14.98 -7.12
C THR A 56 7.88 -15.94 -5.93
N ARG A 57 8.55 -15.56 -4.83
CA ARG A 57 8.51 -16.29 -3.55
C ARG A 57 7.59 -15.59 -2.56
N ALA A 58 6.78 -16.36 -1.84
CA ALA A 58 5.92 -15.90 -0.76
C ALA A 58 6.16 -16.77 0.48
N ASP A 59 7.40 -16.78 0.96
CA ASP A 59 7.90 -17.59 2.07
C ASP A 59 7.49 -17.08 3.46
N HIS A 60 6.97 -15.86 3.57
CA HIS A 60 6.55 -15.28 4.84
C HIS A 60 5.03 -15.07 4.91
N LYS A 61 4.38 -15.67 5.91
CA LYS A 61 2.98 -15.37 6.25
C LYS A 61 2.89 -13.94 6.76
N ARG A 62 2.27 -13.06 5.96
CA ARG A 62 2.05 -11.64 6.31
C ARG A 62 0.72 -11.41 7.04
N ALA A 63 -0.20 -12.37 6.99
CA ALA A 63 -1.49 -12.25 7.63
C ALA A 63 -1.34 -12.46 9.14
N LEU A 64 -1.89 -11.51 9.92
CA LEU A 64 -2.04 -11.66 11.37
C LEU A 64 -3.00 -12.82 11.66
N CYS A 65 -2.75 -13.59 12.71
CA CYS A 65 -3.70 -14.58 13.20
C CYS A 65 -4.82 -13.89 14.00
N ASP A 66 -5.90 -14.63 14.27
CA ASP A 66 -7.06 -14.11 15.00
C ASP A 66 -6.69 -13.60 16.39
N ASP A 67 -5.73 -14.23 17.06
CA ASP A 67 -5.30 -13.79 18.39
C ASP A 67 -4.50 -12.48 18.34
N ASP A 68 -3.67 -12.29 17.31
CA ASP A 68 -2.99 -11.01 17.12
C ASP A 68 -3.96 -9.91 16.69
N MET A 69 -4.96 -10.24 15.87
CA MET A 69 -6.05 -9.32 15.54
C MET A 69 -6.85 -8.94 16.79
N LYS A 70 -7.19 -9.89 17.67
CA LYS A 70 -7.84 -9.59 18.95
C LYS A 70 -7.01 -8.63 19.79
N LYS A 71 -5.68 -8.79 19.88
CA LYS A 71 -4.81 -7.84 20.60
C LYS A 71 -4.89 -6.42 20.03
N VAL A 72 -4.99 -6.28 18.71
CA VAL A 72 -5.17 -4.97 18.07
C VAL A 72 -6.53 -4.35 18.43
N PHE A 73 -7.60 -5.14 18.53
CA PHE A 73 -8.98 -4.66 18.77
C PHE A 73 -9.36 -4.52 20.26
N CYS A 74 -8.83 -5.38 21.15
CA CYS A 74 -9.20 -5.46 22.57
C CYS A 74 -8.62 -4.34 23.46
N LYS A 75 -8.18 -3.24 22.87
CA LYS A 75 -7.70 -2.01 23.50
C LYS A 75 -6.40 -2.17 24.30
N LEU A 76 -5.47 -1.28 23.94
CA LEU A 76 -4.53 -0.60 24.85
C LEU A 76 -5.29 0.30 25.86
N SER A 77 -6.28 -0.27 26.54
CA SER A 77 -6.86 0.33 27.73
C SER A 77 -5.84 0.11 28.84
N GLN A 78 -5.23 1.19 29.31
CA GLN A 78 -4.43 1.23 30.55
C GLN A 78 -2.99 0.71 30.51
N SER A 79 -2.39 0.47 29.34
CA SER A 79 -0.92 0.37 29.27
C SER A 79 -0.33 1.77 29.44
N SER A 80 0.43 1.98 30.51
CA SER A 80 1.07 3.24 30.92
C SER A 80 2.18 3.75 29.98
N GLY A 81 2.38 3.12 28.81
CA GLY A 81 3.46 3.46 27.86
C GLY A 81 3.00 3.83 26.44
N VAL A 82 1.70 3.90 26.15
CA VAL A 82 1.21 4.13 24.78
C VAL A 82 1.16 5.62 24.45
N SER A 83 1.98 6.04 23.48
CA SER A 83 1.92 7.42 23.00
C SER A 83 0.57 7.73 22.33
N PRO A 84 0.07 8.98 22.42
CA PRO A 84 -1.14 9.40 21.71
C PRO A 84 -1.08 9.13 20.20
N ASN A 85 0.13 9.21 19.62
CA ASN A 85 0.38 8.94 18.21
C ASN A 85 0.21 7.46 17.86
N MET A 86 0.73 6.55 18.68
CA MET A 86 0.55 5.10 18.47
C MET A 86 -0.92 4.71 18.60
N ARG A 87 -1.64 5.29 19.56
CA ARG A 87 -3.10 5.10 19.69
C ARG A 87 -3.83 5.57 18.44
N ARG A 88 -3.47 6.73 17.90
CA ARG A 88 -4.05 7.25 16.65
C ARG A 88 -3.78 6.31 15.47
N ALA A 89 -2.56 5.82 15.31
CA ALA A 89 -2.21 4.89 14.24
C ALA A 89 -2.98 3.55 14.37
N GLN A 90 -3.11 3.02 15.58
CA GLN A 90 -3.92 1.82 15.84
C GLN A 90 -5.38 2.03 15.48
N GLU A 91 -5.99 3.13 15.91
CA GLU A 91 -7.40 3.41 15.61
C GLU A 91 -7.63 3.62 14.10
N LEU A 92 -6.70 4.28 13.40
CA LEU A 92 -6.74 4.37 11.95
C LEU A 92 -6.58 3.00 11.27
N PHE A 93 -5.72 2.12 11.80
CA PHE A 93 -5.59 0.75 11.31
C PHE A 93 -6.90 -0.04 11.47
N ILE A 94 -7.55 0.05 12.63
CA ILE A 94 -8.85 -0.58 12.90
C ILE A 94 -9.89 -0.06 11.91
N LEU A 95 -9.94 1.27 11.70
CA LEU A 95 -10.82 1.86 10.71
C LEU A 95 -10.52 1.33 9.31
N MET A 96 -9.26 1.25 8.91
CA MET A 96 -8.88 0.72 7.60
C MET A 96 -9.32 -0.74 7.42
N PHE A 97 -9.18 -1.56 8.45
CA PHE A 97 -9.65 -2.94 8.47
C PHE A 97 -11.17 -3.01 8.28
N SER A 98 -11.93 -2.23 9.07
CA SER A 98 -13.40 -2.15 8.99
C SER A 98 -13.90 -1.66 7.63
N LEU A 99 -13.10 -0.87 6.90
CA LEU A 99 -13.36 -0.42 5.53
C LEU A 99 -13.00 -1.45 4.45
N ARG A 100 -13.13 -2.75 4.77
CA ARG A 100 -12.71 -3.89 3.93
C ARG A 100 -11.23 -3.87 3.57
N GLY A 101 -10.40 -3.56 4.57
CA GLY A 101 -8.96 -3.47 4.42
C GLY A 101 -8.55 -2.43 3.38
N ILE A 102 -9.13 -1.23 3.45
CA ILE A 102 -8.82 -0.13 2.53
C ILE A 102 -7.30 0.18 2.61
N PRO A 103 -6.59 0.35 1.48
CA PRO A 103 -5.20 0.79 1.49
C PRO A 103 -5.10 2.21 2.01
N PHE A 104 -3.98 2.57 2.65
CA PHE A 104 -3.78 3.91 3.21
C PHE A 104 -3.97 5.01 2.17
N VAL A 105 -3.51 4.80 0.92
CA VAL A 105 -3.70 5.76 -0.17
C VAL A 105 -5.18 5.98 -0.50
N ASP A 106 -6.03 4.96 -0.45
CA ASP A 106 -7.46 5.16 -0.70
C ASP A 106 -8.10 5.89 0.49
N LEU A 107 -7.69 5.58 1.73
CA LEU A 107 -8.12 6.30 2.94
C LEU A 107 -7.76 7.80 2.88
N THR A 108 -6.53 8.15 2.47
CA THR A 108 -6.07 9.54 2.43
C THR A 108 -6.85 10.40 1.44
N TYR A 109 -7.34 9.79 0.36
CA TYR A 109 -8.06 10.50 -0.70
C TYR A 109 -9.59 10.34 -0.62
N LEU A 110 -10.12 9.67 0.40
CA LEU A 110 -11.58 9.65 0.64
C LEU A 110 -12.07 11.09 0.78
N ARG A 111 -13.20 11.39 0.13
CA ARG A 111 -13.85 12.69 0.18
C ARG A 111 -15.04 12.67 1.12
N LYS A 112 -15.44 13.82 1.63
CA LYS A 112 -16.66 13.94 2.45
C LYS A 112 -17.90 13.49 1.69
N SER A 113 -17.95 13.74 0.37
CA SER A 113 -19.02 13.30 -0.53
C SER A 113 -19.15 11.78 -0.65
N ASP A 114 -18.09 11.04 -0.32
CA ASP A 114 -18.05 9.58 -0.41
C ASP A 114 -18.77 8.92 0.77
N LEU A 115 -18.96 9.65 1.87
CA LEU A 115 -19.73 9.24 3.04
C LEU A 115 -21.16 9.77 2.93
N ARG A 116 -22.13 8.85 2.89
CA ARG A 116 -23.56 9.16 3.00
C ARG A 116 -24.16 8.34 4.13
N ASP A 117 -24.71 9.02 5.13
CA ASP A 117 -25.17 8.41 6.38
C ASP A 117 -24.06 7.58 7.06
N ASN A 118 -24.17 6.26 6.99
CA ASN A 118 -23.18 5.30 7.48
C ASN A 118 -22.56 4.46 6.35
N VAL A 119 -22.64 4.88 5.10
CA VAL A 119 -22.09 4.15 3.94
C VAL A 119 -20.97 4.95 3.29
N ILE A 120 -19.79 4.35 3.16
CA ILE A 120 -18.68 4.90 2.39
C ILE A 120 -18.61 4.21 1.03
N THR A 121 -18.65 5.00 -0.05
CA THR A 121 -18.51 4.50 -1.43
C THR A 121 -17.27 5.10 -2.10
N TYR A 122 -16.35 4.25 -2.55
CA TYR A 122 -15.08 4.68 -3.13
C TYR A 122 -14.62 3.76 -4.27
N ARG A 123 -13.66 4.23 -5.07
CA ARG A 123 -13.03 3.44 -6.14
C ARG A 123 -11.60 3.10 -5.76
N ARG A 124 -11.29 1.81 -5.68
CA ARG A 124 -9.96 1.33 -5.25
C ARG A 124 -8.90 1.71 -6.28
N ARG A 125 -7.88 2.50 -5.92
CA ARG A 125 -6.87 2.98 -6.88
C ARG A 125 -6.13 1.87 -7.60
N LYS A 126 -5.75 0.81 -6.87
CA LYS A 126 -4.96 -0.30 -7.42
C LYS A 126 -5.69 -1.06 -8.55
N THR A 127 -7.00 -1.24 -8.42
CA THR A 127 -7.78 -2.13 -9.32
C THR A 127 -8.87 -1.42 -10.10
N GLY A 128 -9.14 -0.15 -9.79
CA GLY A 128 -10.24 0.61 -10.37
C GLY A 128 -11.63 0.10 -10.01
N ARG A 129 -11.77 -0.85 -9.07
CA ARG A 129 -13.09 -1.42 -8.71
C ARG A 129 -13.84 -0.50 -7.72
N PRO A 130 -15.13 -0.20 -7.95
CA PRO A 130 -15.95 0.48 -6.97
C PRO A 130 -16.25 -0.44 -5.78
N LEU A 131 -16.31 0.13 -4.59
CA LEU A 131 -16.63 -0.54 -3.32
C LEU A 131 -17.59 0.36 -2.54
N SER A 132 -18.62 -0.24 -1.93
CA SER A 132 -19.54 0.44 -1.03
C SER A 132 -19.62 -0.32 0.29
N VAL A 133 -19.25 0.32 1.39
CA VAL A 133 -19.09 -0.30 2.72
C VAL A 133 -20.05 0.37 3.70
N THR A 134 -20.99 -0.39 4.25
CA THR A 134 -21.80 0.04 5.39
C THR A 134 -20.96 -0.07 6.66
N LEU A 135 -20.88 1.02 7.40
CA LEU A 135 -20.07 1.16 8.61
C LEU A 135 -20.85 0.71 9.83
N THR A 136 -20.17 -0.05 10.70
CA THR A 136 -20.68 -0.35 12.03
C THR A 136 -20.69 0.90 12.90
N PRO A 137 -21.47 0.94 13.99
CA PRO A 137 -21.45 2.05 14.94
C PRO A 137 -20.04 2.38 15.46
N GLU A 138 -19.21 1.36 15.71
CA GLU A 138 -17.84 1.51 16.19
C GLU A 138 -16.93 2.16 15.15
N ALA A 139 -17.05 1.76 13.89
CA ALA A 139 -16.32 2.39 12.79
C ALA A 139 -16.76 3.85 12.61
N MET A 140 -18.05 4.14 12.75
CA MET A 140 -18.58 5.52 12.69
C MET A 140 -18.04 6.41 13.81
N ILE A 141 -17.79 5.87 15.01
CA ILE A 141 -17.14 6.62 16.09
C ILE A 141 -15.73 7.05 15.66
N LEU A 142 -14.94 6.15 15.05
CA LEU A 142 -13.60 6.46 14.57
C LEU A 142 -13.62 7.46 13.41
N VAL A 143 -14.55 7.30 12.46
CA VAL A 143 -14.76 8.26 11.37
C VAL A 143 -15.03 9.65 11.95
N LYS A 144 -16.00 9.80 12.85
CA LYS A 144 -16.34 11.09 13.47
C LYS A 144 -15.20 11.68 14.30
N LYS A 145 -14.39 10.83 14.94
CA LYS A 145 -13.23 11.27 15.74
C LYS A 145 -12.14 11.89 14.88
N TYR A 146 -11.87 11.30 13.71
CA TYR A 146 -10.75 11.69 12.84
C TYR A 146 -11.15 12.51 11.61
N MET A 147 -12.45 12.67 11.35
CA MET A 147 -12.91 13.40 10.17
C MET A 147 -12.41 14.84 10.15
N ASN A 148 -12.10 15.33 8.97
CA ASN A 148 -11.68 16.70 8.75
C ASN A 148 -12.85 17.66 9.03
N ARG A 149 -12.63 18.61 9.95
CA ARG A 149 -13.61 19.60 10.38
C ARG A 149 -13.61 20.88 9.54
N ASP A 150 -12.54 21.13 8.80
CA ASP A 150 -12.46 22.28 7.90
C ASP A 150 -13.41 22.06 6.72
N SER A 151 -14.44 22.90 6.58
CA SER A 151 -15.46 22.81 5.53
C SER A 151 -14.91 23.04 4.12
N SER A 152 -13.79 23.76 3.99
CA SER A 152 -13.16 24.05 2.70
C SER A 152 -12.44 22.84 2.12
N SER A 153 -11.94 21.95 2.98
CA SER A 153 -11.29 20.71 2.54
C SER A 153 -12.31 19.71 2.00
N PRO A 154 -12.10 19.15 0.79
CA PRO A 154 -12.97 18.11 0.23
C PRO A 154 -12.73 16.74 0.87
N TYR A 155 -11.58 16.53 1.53
CA TYR A 155 -11.17 15.23 2.03
C TYR A 155 -11.89 14.88 3.34
N LEU A 156 -12.25 13.61 3.51
CA LEU A 156 -12.90 13.09 4.69
C LEU A 156 -11.96 13.12 5.90
N PHE A 157 -10.66 12.93 5.70
CA PHE A 157 -9.64 12.95 6.75
C PHE A 157 -8.56 14.01 6.46
N PRO A 158 -7.98 14.62 7.51
CA PRO A 158 -7.00 15.72 7.36
C PRO A 158 -5.59 15.18 7.10
N PHE A 159 -5.41 14.46 5.98
CA PHE A 159 -4.09 14.00 5.52
C PHE A 159 -3.52 14.84 4.37
N LEU A 160 -4.39 15.54 3.65
CA LEU A 160 -4.08 16.31 2.46
C LEU A 160 -4.73 17.68 2.56
N GLU A 161 -4.01 18.68 2.08
CA GLU A 161 -4.47 20.06 1.90
C GLU A 161 -4.56 20.37 0.41
N SER A 162 -3.59 19.87 -0.37
CA SER A 162 -3.49 20.09 -1.79
C SER A 162 -4.50 19.28 -2.60
N ARG A 163 -4.86 19.79 -3.78
CA ARG A 163 -5.75 19.12 -4.72
C ARG A 163 -5.13 17.81 -5.23
N GLU A 164 -5.95 16.77 -5.34
CA GLU A 164 -5.54 15.49 -5.90
C GLU A 164 -4.95 15.65 -7.30
N GLY A 165 -3.83 14.96 -7.56
CA GLY A 165 -3.12 14.99 -8.83
C GLY A 165 -1.98 16.01 -8.89
N THR A 166 -1.85 16.90 -7.90
CA THR A 166 -0.71 17.81 -7.81
C THR A 166 0.52 17.12 -7.20
N LYS A 167 1.71 17.70 -7.44
CA LYS A 167 2.96 17.20 -6.86
C LYS A 167 2.97 17.37 -5.34
N GLU A 168 2.33 18.43 -4.86
CA GLU A 168 2.20 18.80 -3.46
C GLU A 168 1.36 17.76 -2.72
N ALA A 169 0.20 17.37 -3.27
CA ALA A 169 -0.63 16.30 -2.70
C ALA A 169 0.09 14.95 -2.63
N TYR A 170 0.93 14.64 -3.64
CA TYR A 170 1.75 13.43 -3.60
C TYR A 170 2.79 13.48 -2.48
N ARG A 171 3.43 14.63 -2.25
CA ARG A 171 4.38 14.85 -1.16
C ARG A 171 3.69 14.76 0.21
N GLU A 172 2.54 15.39 0.37
CA GLU A 172 1.71 15.32 1.59
C GLU A 172 1.34 13.86 1.91
N TYR A 173 0.86 13.12 0.91
CA TYR A 173 0.59 11.69 1.04
C TYR A 173 1.82 10.89 1.50
N GLN A 174 2.99 11.12 0.89
CA GLN A 174 4.21 10.39 1.27
C GLN A 174 4.63 10.69 2.71
N LEU A 175 4.50 11.95 3.16
CA LEU A 175 4.76 12.34 4.54
C LEU A 175 3.78 11.71 5.52
N ALA A 176 2.48 11.76 5.20
CA ALA A 176 1.42 11.14 6.01
C ALA A 176 1.63 9.62 6.14
N LEU A 177 1.96 8.93 5.04
CA LEU A 177 2.24 7.50 5.04
C LEU A 177 3.48 7.17 5.87
N ARG A 178 4.56 7.96 5.75
CA ARG A 178 5.79 7.77 6.55
C ARG A 178 5.48 7.94 8.04
N SER A 179 4.76 8.99 8.40
CA SER A 179 4.36 9.26 9.78
C SER A 179 3.50 8.13 10.34
N PHE A 180 2.47 7.71 9.60
CA PHE A 180 1.62 6.59 9.98
C PHE A 180 2.42 5.31 10.24
N ASN A 181 3.34 4.95 9.34
CA ASN A 181 4.16 3.75 9.51
C ASN A 181 5.13 3.85 10.69
N GLN A 182 5.69 5.03 10.96
CA GLN A 182 6.55 5.26 12.13
C GLN A 182 5.80 5.12 13.45
N GLN A 183 4.51 5.47 13.47
CA GLN A 183 3.68 5.37 14.68
C GLN A 183 3.17 3.95 14.97
N LEU A 184 3.36 3.02 14.03
CA LEU A 184 3.03 1.59 14.19
C LEU A 184 4.22 0.75 14.69
N MET A 185 5.42 1.34 14.78
CA MET A 185 6.65 0.71 15.29
C MET A 185 6.90 1.16 16.73
#